data_AF-A0A7X9YMB2-F1
#
_entry.id   AF-A0A7X9YMB2-F1
#
_cell.length_a   1.000
_cell.length_b   1.000
_cell.length_c   1.000
_cell.angle_alpha   90.00
_cell.angle_beta   90.00
_cell.angle_gamma   90.00
#
_symmetry.space_group_name_H-M   'P 1'
#
loop_
_entity.id
_entity.type
_entity.pdbx_description
1 polymer ?
#
loop_
_entity_poly.entity_id
_entity_poly.type
_entity_poly.pdbx_seq_one_letter_code
_entity_poly.pdbx_strand_id
1 'polypeptide(L)' 'MDRTRNYLLIFAGNLVAAYYIFEEGTFAKPLMFATFMLLLIMTIDYMKSRTKYTLE' A
#
# COMPACT_ATOMS: atom_id res chain seq x y z
N MET A 1 1.69 14.80 9.37
CA MET A 1 2.26 13.43 9.36
C MET A 1 2.99 13.26 8.03
N ASP A 2 4.26 12.85 8.04
CA ASP A 2 5.00 12.58 6.81
C ASP A 2 4.29 11.53 5.95
N ARG A 3 4.09 11.85 4.66
CA ARG A 3 3.40 10.99 3.69
C ARG A 3 4.06 9.60 3.64
N THR A 4 5.38 9.56 3.71
CA THR A 4 6.21 8.34 3.80
C THR A 4 5.90 7.50 5.04
N ARG A 5 5.73 8.12 6.21
CA ARG A 5 5.39 7.42 7.45
C ARG A 5 4.00 6.78 7.35
N ASN A 6 3.06 7.46 6.70
CA ASN A 6 1.72 6.93 6.48
C ASN A 6 1.75 5.70 5.56
N TYR A 7 2.51 5.77 4.48
CA TYR A 7 2.70 4.63 3.57
C TYR A 7 3.35 3.42 4.25
N LEU A 8 4.35 3.63 5.10
CA LEU A 8 4.98 2.56 5.87
C LEU A 8 4.00 1.87 6.83
N LEU A 9 3.16 2.64 7.52
CA LEU A 9 2.15 2.07 8.42
C LEU A 9 1.11 1.25 7.66
N ILE A 10 0.65 1.74 6.52
CA ILE A 10 -0.31 1.02 5.67
C ILE A 10 0.32 -0.26 5.11
N PHE A 11 1.58 -0.20 4.68
CA PHE A 11 2.31 -1.37 4.19
C PHE A 11 2.48 -2.43 5.29
N ALA A 12 2.92 -2.03 6.48
CA ALA A 12 3.09 -2.95 7.61
C ALA A 12 1.76 -3.61 8.01
N GLY A 13 0.66 -2.85 8.07
CA GLY A 13 -0.67 -3.39 8.33
C GLY A 13 -1.12 -4.39 7.26
N ASN A 14 -0.92 -4.06 5.98
CA ASN A 14 -1.25 -4.96 4.88
C ASN A 14 -0.39 -6.23 4.88
N LEU A 15 0.89 -6.13 5.22
CA LEU A 15 1.79 -7.28 5.29
C LEU A 15 1.38 -8.25 6.39
N VAL A 16 1.06 -7.74 7.57
CA VAL A 16 0.58 -8.56 8.69
C VAL A 16 -0.75 -9.23 8.32
N ALA A 17 -1.71 -8.48 7.77
CA ALA A 17 -2.98 -9.03 7.34
C ALA A 17 -2.81 -10.11 6.25
N ALA A 18 -1.97 -9.84 5.24
CA ALA A 18 -1.69 -10.79 4.17
C ALA A 18 -1.01 -12.06 4.69
N TYR A 19 -0.13 -11.96 5.69
CA TYR A 19 0.49 -13.12 6.31
C TYR A 19 -0.56 -14.06 6.92
N TYR A 20 -1.57 -13.52 7.60
CA TYR A 20 -2.68 -14.31 8.12
C TYR A 20 -3.63 -14.84 7.04
N ILE A 21 -3.85 -14.10 5.95
CA ILE A 21 -4.76 -14.53 4.87
C ILE A 21 -4.18 -15.68 4.06
N PHE A 22 -2.89 -15.62 3.74
CA PHE A 22 -2.27 -16.63 2.88
C PHE A 22 -1.97 -17.93 3.63
N GLU A 23 -1.87 -17.90 4.97
CA GLU A 23 -1.53 -19.05 5.85
C GLU A 23 -0.34 -19.91 5.37
N GLU A 24 0.45 -19.39 4.44
CA GLU A 24 1.61 -20.04 3.90
C GLU A 24 2.78 -19.74 4.84
N GLY A 25 3.50 -20.77 5.27
CA GLY A 25 4.69 -20.63 6.11
C GLY A 25 5.84 -19.85 5.46
N THR A 26 5.61 -19.15 4.35
CA THR A 26 6.57 -18.36 3.60
C THR A 26 6.11 -16.92 3.44
N PHE A 27 7.04 -15.96 3.56
CA PHE A 27 6.74 -14.53 3.48
C PHE A 27 6.60 -14.00 2.04
N ALA A 28 6.90 -14.80 1.02
CA ALA A 28 6.99 -14.33 -0.36
C ALA A 28 5.65 -13.81 -0.92
N LYS A 29 4.56 -14.57 -0.76
CA LYS A 29 3.23 -14.15 -1.26
C LYS A 29 2.64 -12.99 -0.48
N PRO A 30 2.67 -12.98 0.88
CA PRO A 30 2.25 -11.82 1.66
C PRO A 30 3.01 -10.54 1.29
N LEU A 31 4.33 -10.65 1.06
CA LEU A 31 5.17 -9.52 0.69
C LEU A 31 4.83 -8.97 -0.69
N MET A 32 4.66 -9.83 -1.69
CA MET A 32 4.23 -9.42 -3.03
C MET A 32 2.87 -8.74 -3.00
N PHE A 33 1.90 -9.31 -2.26
CA PHE A 33 0.56 -8.74 -2.13
C PHE A 33 0.58 -7.37 -1.46
N ALA A 34 1.26 -7.25 -0.30
CA ALA A 34 1.37 -5.99 0.41
C ALA A 34 2.08 -4.91 -0.42
N THR A 35 3.10 -5.29 -1.19
CA THR A 35 3.81 -4.38 -2.09
C THR A 35 2.90 -3.90 -3.22
N PHE A 36 2.15 -4.81 -3.84
CA PHE A 36 1.19 -4.47 -4.89
C PHE A 36 0.10 -3.51 -4.38
N MET A 37 -0.45 -3.78 -3.19
CA MET A 37 -1.44 -2.89 -2.55
C MET A 37 -0.86 -1.51 -2.25
N LEU A 38 0.38 -1.43 -1.78
CA LEU A 38 1.06 -0.15 -1.54
C LEU A 38 1.21 0.65 -2.84
N LEU A 39 1.65 0.02 -3.92
CA LEU A 39 1.78 0.65 -5.23
C LEU A 39 0.43 1.16 -5.76
N LEU A 40 -0.64 0.39 -5.57
CA LEU A 40 -2.01 0.81 -5.92
C LEU A 40 -2.43 2.07 -5.16
N ILE A 41 -2.22 2.10 -3.85
CA ILE A 41 -2.58 3.26 -3.01
C ILE A 41 -1.77 4.49 -3.42
N MET A 42 -0.46 4.33 -3.65
CA MET A 42 0.40 5.42 -4.14
C MET A 42 -0.04 5.92 -5.51
N THR A 43 -0.45 5.01 -6.41
CA THR A 43 -0.96 5.38 -7.74
C THR A 43 -2.26 6.15 -7.65
N ILE A 44 -3.21 5.70 -6.81
CA ILE A 44 -4.48 6.40 -6.56
C ILE A 44 -4.22 7.77 -5.95
N ASP A 45 -3.33 7.87 -4.96
CA ASP A 45 -2.97 9.14 -4.33
C ASP A 45 -2.28 10.09 -5.32
N TYR A 46 -1.43 9.55 -6.21
CA TYR A 46 -0.80 10.31 -7.30
C TYR A 46 -1.84 10.82 -8.31
N MET A 47 -2.74 9.96 -8.78
CA MET A 47 -3.83 10.35 -9.69
C MET A 47 -4.71 11.42 -9.04
N LYS A 48 -5.13 11.23 -7.79
CA LYS A 48 -5.93 12.19 -7.02
C LYS A 48 -5.19 13.51 -6.82
N SER A 49 -3.88 13.46 -6.59
CA SER A 49 -3.04 14.65 -6.51
C SER A 49 -3.01 15.42 -7.83
N ARG A 50 -3.01 14.74 -8.98
CA ARG A 50 -3.01 15.38 -10.32
C ARG A 50 -4.38 15.93 -10.69
N THR A 51 -5.46 15.22 -10.36
CA THR A 51 -6.84 15.71 -10.57
C THR A 51 -7.15 16.96 -9.76
N LYS A 52 -6.51 17.13 -8.60
CA LYS A 52 -6.64 18.33 -7.77
C LYS A 52 -6.12 19.61 -8.43
N TYR A 53 -5.17 19.51 -9.37
CA TYR A 53 -4.62 20.66 -10.11
C TYR A 53 -5.31 20.91 -11.46
N THR A 54 -6.29 20.09 -11.83
CA THR A 54 -7.05 20.24 -13.09
C THR A 54 -8.49 20.71 -12.88
N LEU A 55 -8.90 20.94 -11.63
CA LEU A 55 -10.24 21.42 -11.26
C LEU A 55 -10.22 22.90 -10.78
N GLU A 56 -9.18 23.65 -11.13
CA GLU A 56 -9.19 25.12 -11.10
C GLU A 56 -9.63 25.67 -12.45
#